data_AF-A0A0Q6QPN5-F1
#
_entry.id   AF-A0A0Q6QPN5-F1
#
_cell.length_a   1.000
_cell.length_b   1.000
_cell.length_c   1.000
_cell.angle_alpha   90.00
_cell.angle_beta   90.00
_cell.angle_gamma   90.00
#
_symmetry.space_group_name_H-M   'P 1'
#
loop_
_entity.id
_entity.type
_entity.pdbx_description
1 polymer ?
#
loop_
_entity_poly.entity_id
_entity_poly.type
_entity_poly.pdbx_seq_one_letter_code
_entity_poly.pdbx_strand_id
1 'polypeptide(L)'
;MITRRNMLAASFFAGLCLPTVSRGQPKSSESGNMKFKITFNGMSLTGTLEDKPAATDLLAMLPLDLKIEDHSTNEKIAYLPRKLKRIKDDPFNDARPGDIGYYAPWGNLVFYYDSYRYSPGLIRLGRFEGGFDPLLTRGEFPLRIEAV
;
A
#
# COMPACT_ATOMS: atom_id res chain seq x y z
N MET A 1 -8.15 76.06 41.34
CA MET A 1 -9.02 74.88 41.44
C MET A 1 -8.10 73.66 41.60
N ILE A 2 -7.74 73.23 42.82
CA ILE A 2 -8.40 72.16 43.61
C ILE A 2 -8.84 71.03 42.65
N THR A 3 -8.19 69.85 42.59
CA THR A 3 -8.16 68.83 43.65
C THR A 3 -7.07 67.76 43.40
N ARG A 4 -6.39 67.34 44.49
CA ARG A 4 -5.58 66.13 44.59
C ARG A 4 -6.47 64.89 44.80
N ARG A 5 -6.10 63.72 44.29
CA ARG A 5 -6.29 62.43 45.00
C ARG A 5 -5.40 61.30 44.45
N ASN A 6 -4.60 60.76 45.37
CA ASN A 6 -3.81 59.53 45.31
C ASN A 6 -4.61 58.31 44.79
N MET A 7 -3.90 57.32 44.22
CA MET A 7 -3.68 56.02 44.86
C MET A 7 -2.65 55.16 44.10
N LEU A 8 -1.68 54.63 44.85
CA LEU A 8 -0.81 53.53 44.49
C LEU A 8 -1.62 52.24 44.27
N ALA A 9 -1.21 51.41 43.31
CA ALA A 9 -1.23 49.96 43.45
C ALA A 9 -0.20 49.33 42.50
N ALA A 10 0.74 48.60 43.08
CA ALA A 10 1.66 47.69 42.40
C ALA A 10 0.88 46.50 41.82
N SER A 11 1.42 45.83 40.78
CA SER A 11 1.52 44.35 40.74
C SER A 11 2.18 43.82 39.46
N PHE A 12 3.24 43.05 39.68
CA PHE A 12 3.62 41.78 39.05
C PHE A 12 3.77 41.68 37.51
N PHE A 13 5.03 41.56 37.09
CA PHE A 13 5.44 40.78 35.92
C PHE A 13 4.87 39.35 36.03
N ALA A 14 4.07 38.94 35.06
CA ALA A 14 3.83 37.53 34.75
C ALA A 14 3.76 37.42 33.23
N GLY A 15 4.75 36.75 32.63
CA GLY A 15 4.91 36.61 31.19
C GLY A 15 3.68 35.95 30.56
N LEU A 16 3.22 36.52 29.44
CA LEU A 16 2.26 35.86 28.57
C LEU A 16 2.95 34.64 27.94
N CYS A 17 2.73 33.47 28.53
CA CYS A 17 2.87 32.19 27.85
C CYS A 17 1.87 32.14 26.69
N LEU A 18 2.38 32.20 25.47
CA LEU A 18 1.61 31.85 24.27
C LEU A 18 1.21 30.36 24.38
N PRO A 19 -0.06 29.98 24.20
CA PRO A 19 -0.41 28.59 24.01
C PRO A 19 0.16 28.16 22.66
N THR A 20 1.16 27.30 22.67
CA THR A 20 1.60 26.58 21.49
C THR A 20 0.42 25.73 21.02
N VAL A 21 -0.18 26.10 19.89
CA VAL A 21 -1.06 25.21 19.15
C VAL A 21 -0.24 23.95 18.87
N SER A 22 -0.62 22.86 19.55
CA SER A 22 -0.12 21.52 19.27
C SER A 22 -0.53 21.18 17.84
N ARG A 23 0.38 21.46 16.91
CA ARG A 23 0.29 21.00 15.53
C ARG A 23 0.38 19.49 15.61
N GLY A 24 -0.77 18.83 15.51
CA GLY A 24 -0.84 17.37 15.41
C GLY A 24 0.20 16.92 14.40
N GLN A 25 1.19 16.16 14.87
CA GLN A 25 2.12 15.48 13.99
C GLN A 25 1.25 14.70 12.99
N PRO A 26 1.44 14.86 11.67
CA PRO A 26 1.01 13.79 10.78
C PRO A 26 1.69 12.54 11.33
N LYS A 27 0.91 11.51 11.64
CA LYS A 27 1.46 10.17 11.83
C LYS A 27 2.28 9.91 10.57
N SER A 28 3.59 10.08 10.67
CA SER A 28 4.52 9.45 9.76
C SER A 28 4.06 8.02 9.71
N SER A 29 3.50 7.61 8.58
CA SER A 29 3.14 6.24 8.32
C SER A 29 4.39 5.43 8.60
N GLU A 30 4.40 4.79 9.76
CA GLU A 30 5.30 3.69 10.04
C GLU A 30 4.92 2.67 8.97
N SER A 31 5.64 2.67 7.84
CA SER A 31 5.48 1.71 6.76
C SER A 31 5.94 0.35 7.29
N GLY A 32 5.18 -0.20 8.24
CA GLY A 32 5.41 -1.49 8.84
C GLY A 32 5.08 -2.56 7.81
N ASN A 33 6.11 -3.26 7.36
CA ASN A 33 6.07 -4.59 6.71
C ASN A 33 4.97 -4.81 5.66
N MET A 34 4.73 -3.85 4.76
CA MET A 34 3.92 -4.08 3.56
C MET A 34 4.74 -4.69 2.42
N LYS A 35 5.86 -5.35 2.73
CA LYS A 35 6.69 -6.03 1.74
C LYS A 35 6.26 -7.47 1.60
N PHE A 36 6.30 -7.95 0.37
CA PHE A 36 6.05 -9.34 0.06
C PHE A 36 7.05 -9.82 -1.00
N LYS A 37 7.35 -11.11 -0.96
CA LYS A 37 8.21 -11.79 -1.92
C LYS A 37 7.42 -12.88 -2.60
N ILE A 38 7.62 -12.99 -3.92
CA ILE A 38 7.20 -14.15 -4.69
C ILE A 38 8.43 -14.93 -5.16
N THR A 39 8.31 -16.24 -5.19
CA THR A 39 9.31 -17.14 -5.74
C THR A 39 8.65 -18.16 -6.67
N PHE A 40 9.14 -18.26 -7.90
CA PHE A 40 8.71 -19.26 -8.89
C PHE A 40 9.84 -19.54 -9.87
N ASN A 41 9.91 -20.76 -10.41
CA ASN A 41 10.96 -21.18 -11.34
C ASN A 41 12.40 -20.84 -10.86
N GLY A 42 12.67 -20.95 -9.56
CA GLY A 42 13.98 -20.61 -8.97
C GLY A 42 14.32 -19.12 -8.92
N MET A 43 13.42 -18.23 -9.37
CA MET A 43 13.59 -16.78 -9.36
C MET A 43 12.74 -16.14 -8.28
N SER A 44 13.15 -14.96 -7.82
CA SER A 44 12.45 -14.20 -6.78
C SER A 44 12.20 -12.76 -7.19
N LEU A 45 11.05 -12.24 -6.79
CA LEU A 45 10.70 -10.82 -6.89
C LEU A 45 10.19 -10.34 -5.56
N THR A 46 10.63 -9.16 -5.15
CA THR A 46 10.12 -8.45 -3.97
C THR A 46 9.26 -7.29 -4.44
N GLY A 47 8.16 -7.03 -3.75
CA GLY A 47 7.33 -5.87 -3.98
C GLY A 47 6.89 -5.21 -2.69
N THR A 48 6.43 -3.98 -2.81
CA THR A 48 5.77 -3.24 -1.75
C THR A 48 4.29 -3.12 -2.08
N LEU A 49 3.46 -3.50 -1.12
CA LEU A 49 2.02 -3.31 -1.15
C LEU A 49 1.66 -1.92 -0.64
N GLU A 50 0.62 -1.33 -1.21
CA GLU A 50 0.02 -0.09 -0.73
C GLU A 50 -0.73 -0.34 0.58
N ASP A 51 -0.72 0.62 1.50
CA ASP A 51 -1.44 0.55 2.77
C ASP A 51 -2.96 0.64 2.53
N LYS A 52 -3.56 -0.51 2.20
CA LYS A 52 -4.98 -0.69 1.86
C LYS A 52 -5.54 -1.94 2.53
N PRO A 53 -6.83 -1.94 2.89
CA PRO A 53 -7.46 -3.11 3.52
C PRO A 53 -7.31 -4.42 2.74
N ALA A 54 -7.33 -4.37 1.40
CA ALA A 54 -7.11 -5.54 0.55
C ALA A 54 -5.68 -6.09 0.65
N ALA A 55 -4.68 -5.21 0.71
CA ALA A 55 -3.28 -5.62 0.88
C ALA A 55 -3.04 -6.22 2.27
N THR A 56 -3.61 -5.64 3.33
CA THR A 56 -3.56 -6.22 4.68
C THR A 56 -4.21 -7.61 4.72
N ASP A 57 -5.35 -7.80 4.05
CA ASP A 57 -6.01 -9.11 4.00
C ASP A 57 -5.21 -10.14 3.20
N LEU A 58 -4.47 -9.72 2.17
CA LEU A 58 -3.51 -10.58 1.46
C LEU A 58 -2.39 -11.02 2.39
N LEU A 59 -1.74 -10.09 3.09
CA LEU A 59 -0.64 -10.39 4.03
C LEU A 59 -1.07 -11.35 5.14
N ALA A 60 -2.31 -11.22 5.63
CA ALA A 60 -2.85 -12.10 6.66
C ALA A 60 -3.06 -13.57 6.19
N MET A 61 -2.95 -13.86 4.89
CA MET A 61 -3.00 -15.23 4.36
C MET A 61 -1.62 -15.84 4.12
N LEU A 62 -0.55 -15.06 4.22
CA LEU A 62 0.79 -15.54 3.92
C LEU A 62 1.35 -16.43 5.06
N PRO A 63 2.18 -17.44 4.75
CA PRO A 63 2.65 -17.79 3.40
C PRO A 63 1.62 -18.58 2.56
N LEU A 64 1.73 -18.49 1.24
CA LEU A 64 0.90 -19.23 0.30
C LEU A 64 1.73 -20.03 -0.70
N ASP A 65 1.29 -21.26 -0.97
CA ASP A 65 1.76 -22.11 -2.06
C ASP A 65 0.65 -22.19 -3.12
N LEU A 66 0.88 -21.58 -4.27
CA LEU A 66 -0.08 -21.44 -5.36
C LEU A 66 0.54 -21.93 -6.67
N LYS A 67 -0.17 -21.70 -7.78
CA LYS A 67 0.35 -21.80 -9.14
C LYS A 67 0.36 -20.41 -9.76
N ILE A 68 1.44 -20.07 -10.46
CA ILE A 68 1.50 -18.89 -11.33
C ILE A 68 1.47 -19.35 -12.79
N GLU A 69 0.65 -18.72 -13.61
CA GLU A 69 0.46 -19.07 -15.02
C GLU A 69 0.41 -17.82 -15.91
N ASP A 70 0.78 -17.98 -17.18
CA ASP A 70 0.58 -16.93 -18.19
C ASP A 70 -0.90 -16.63 -18.36
N HIS A 71 -1.26 -15.36 -18.44
CA HIS A 71 -2.59 -14.92 -18.82
C HIS A 71 -2.50 -13.76 -19.80
N SER A 72 -3.26 -13.82 -20.89
CA SER A 72 -3.17 -12.82 -21.95
C SER A 72 -1.73 -12.65 -22.45
N THR A 73 -1.38 -11.45 -22.93
CA THR A 73 -0.06 -11.11 -23.48
C THR A 73 0.78 -10.21 -22.56
N ASN A 74 0.23 -9.75 -21.43
CA ASN A 74 0.81 -8.69 -20.59
C ASN A 74 0.87 -9.02 -19.10
N GLU A 75 0.33 -10.17 -18.65
CA GLU A 75 0.21 -10.48 -17.24
C GLU A 75 0.42 -11.97 -16.92
N LYS A 76 0.69 -12.24 -15.64
CA LYS A 76 0.59 -13.57 -15.03
C LYS A 76 -0.46 -13.53 -13.94
N ILE A 77 -1.14 -14.65 -13.70
CA ILE A 77 -2.16 -14.75 -12.65
C ILE A 77 -1.85 -15.86 -11.64
N ALA A 78 -2.39 -15.70 -10.43
CA ALA A 78 -2.41 -16.75 -9.40
C ALA A 78 -3.72 -16.67 -8.61
N TYR A 79 -4.48 -17.76 -8.54
CA TYR A 79 -5.74 -17.81 -7.80
C TYR A 79 -5.48 -17.91 -6.29
N LEU A 80 -6.18 -17.09 -5.50
CA LEU A 80 -6.10 -17.15 -4.04
C LEU A 80 -7.02 -18.27 -3.49
N PRO A 81 -6.71 -18.85 -2.32
CA PRO A 81 -7.56 -19.88 -1.70
C PRO A 81 -8.94 -19.34 -1.29
N ARG A 82 -9.07 -18.01 -1.17
CA ARG A 82 -10.32 -17.30 -1.00
C ARG A 82 -10.20 -15.89 -1.59
N LYS A 83 -11.34 -15.27 -1.89
CA LYS A 83 -11.39 -13.84 -2.25
C LYS A 83 -10.88 -12.96 -1.10
N LEU A 84 -10.25 -11.85 -1.46
CA LEU A 84 -9.92 -10.77 -0.52
C LEU A 84 -11.21 -10.10 -0.02
N LYS A 85 -11.18 -9.68 1.23
CA LYS A 85 -12.25 -8.97 1.93
C LYS A 85 -12.00 -7.47 1.85
N ARG A 86 -13.06 -6.68 2.08
CA ARG A 86 -12.99 -5.22 2.21
C ARG A 86 -12.28 -4.53 1.04
N ILE A 87 -12.55 -5.01 -0.17
CA ILE A 87 -12.04 -4.40 -1.39
C ILE A 87 -12.78 -3.09 -1.68
N LYS A 88 -12.04 -2.11 -2.20
CA LYS A 88 -12.57 -0.87 -2.73
C LYS A 88 -12.05 -0.72 -4.15
N ASP A 89 -12.98 -0.65 -5.09
CA ASP A 89 -12.67 -0.43 -6.50
C ASP A 89 -12.45 1.06 -6.74
N ASP A 90 -11.19 1.47 -6.65
CA ASP A 90 -10.75 2.84 -6.87
C ASP A 90 -10.04 2.92 -8.23
N PRO A 91 -10.65 3.59 -9.24
CA PRO A 91 -10.01 3.78 -10.53
C PRO A 91 -8.66 4.49 -10.43
N PHE A 92 -7.71 4.07 -11.26
CA PHE A 92 -6.39 4.68 -11.38
C PHE A 92 -6.00 4.85 -12.85
N ASN A 93 -5.15 5.85 -13.13
CA ASN A 93 -4.75 6.21 -14.49
C ASN A 93 -3.24 6.11 -14.76
N ASP A 94 -2.45 5.72 -13.76
CA ASP A 94 -0.99 5.55 -13.84
C ASP A 94 -0.58 4.07 -13.90
N ALA A 95 -1.39 3.24 -14.57
CA ALA A 95 -1.13 1.83 -14.83
C ALA A 95 0.22 1.64 -15.53
N ARG A 96 1.08 0.75 -15.00
CA ARG A 96 2.41 0.51 -15.56
C ARG A 96 2.89 -0.93 -15.34
N PRO A 97 3.78 -1.45 -16.19
CA PRO A 97 4.48 -2.71 -15.93
C PRO A 97 5.13 -2.74 -14.54
N GLY A 98 5.10 -3.88 -13.87
CA GLY A 98 5.53 -4.07 -12.50
C GLY A 98 4.42 -3.85 -11.46
N ASP A 99 3.22 -3.42 -11.85
CA ASP A 99 2.06 -3.33 -10.96
C ASP A 99 1.57 -4.73 -10.54
N ILE A 100 1.12 -4.81 -9.29
CA ILE A 100 0.48 -5.99 -8.71
C ILE A 100 -0.99 -5.65 -8.46
N GLY A 101 -1.86 -6.41 -9.10
CA GLY A 101 -3.31 -6.28 -9.03
C GLY A 101 -3.97 -7.43 -8.29
N TYR A 102 -5.20 -7.18 -7.86
CA TYR A 102 -6.18 -8.19 -7.49
C TYR A 102 -7.42 -7.98 -8.34
N TYR A 103 -7.83 -9.01 -9.08
CA TYR A 103 -9.04 -8.97 -9.89
C TYR A 103 -10.21 -9.59 -9.11
N ALA A 104 -11.06 -8.74 -8.55
CA ALA A 104 -12.14 -9.13 -7.64
C ALA A 104 -13.21 -10.07 -8.24
N PRO A 105 -13.58 -9.96 -9.52
CA PRO A 105 -14.56 -10.87 -10.12
C PRO A 105 -14.14 -12.33 -10.02
N TRP A 106 -12.85 -12.64 -10.22
CA TRP A 106 -12.33 -14.00 -10.20
C TRP A 106 -11.64 -14.38 -8.89
N GLY A 107 -11.09 -13.41 -8.16
CA GLY A 107 -10.38 -13.68 -6.90
C GLY A 107 -8.92 -14.07 -7.09
N ASN A 108 -8.27 -13.63 -8.16
CA ASN A 108 -6.86 -13.90 -8.44
C ASN A 108 -5.99 -12.65 -8.26
N LEU A 109 -4.72 -12.90 -7.96
CA LEU A 109 -3.64 -11.94 -8.14
C LEU A 109 -3.32 -11.81 -9.63
N VAL A 110 -2.85 -10.62 -10.00
CA VAL A 110 -2.40 -10.27 -11.35
C VAL A 110 -1.04 -9.60 -11.24
N PHE A 111 -0.07 -10.06 -12.02
CA PHE A 111 1.29 -9.53 -12.06
C PHE A 111 1.58 -9.01 -13.46
N TYR A 112 1.59 -7.69 -13.64
CA TYR A 112 1.75 -7.05 -14.94
C TYR A 112 3.22 -6.95 -15.33
N TYR A 113 3.59 -7.43 -16.52
CA TYR A 113 4.93 -7.26 -17.11
C TYR A 113 4.92 -6.43 -18.40
N ASP A 114 3.74 -6.05 -18.90
CA ASP A 114 3.57 -5.12 -20.01
C ASP A 114 2.41 -4.16 -19.73
N SER A 115 2.16 -3.24 -20.65
CA SER A 115 1.16 -2.19 -20.58
C SER A 115 -0.23 -2.77 -20.37
N TYR A 116 -1.01 -2.10 -19.52
CA TYR A 116 -2.39 -2.47 -19.24
C TYR A 116 -3.19 -1.22 -18.89
N ARG A 117 -4.51 -1.38 -18.76
CA ARG A 117 -5.42 -0.32 -18.33
C ARG A 117 -6.24 -0.83 -17.16
N TYR A 118 -6.65 0.10 -16.30
CA TYR A 118 -7.66 -0.18 -15.30
C TYR A 118 -8.92 -0.78 -15.94
N SER A 119 -9.52 -1.74 -15.24
CA SER A 119 -10.83 -2.32 -15.55
C SER A 119 -11.66 -2.43 -14.26
N PRO A 120 -13.01 -2.41 -14.35
CA PRO A 120 -13.85 -2.56 -13.18
C PRO A 120 -13.53 -3.83 -12.38
N GLY A 121 -13.38 -3.69 -11.07
CA GLY A 121 -12.99 -4.77 -10.16
C GLY A 121 -11.48 -5.06 -10.10
N LEU A 122 -10.64 -4.27 -10.76
CA LEU A 122 -9.18 -4.36 -10.63
C LEU A 122 -8.69 -3.44 -9.51
N ILE A 123 -8.24 -4.04 -8.41
CA ILE A 123 -7.68 -3.31 -7.27
C ILE A 123 -6.15 -3.35 -7.40
N ARG A 124 -5.50 -2.19 -7.52
CA ARG A 124 -4.03 -2.15 -7.37
C ARG A 124 -3.67 -2.40 -5.91
N LEU A 125 -2.88 -3.46 -5.70
CA LEU A 125 -2.36 -3.85 -4.40
C LEU A 125 -0.97 -3.28 -4.13
N GLY A 126 -0.14 -3.09 -5.15
CA GLY A 126 1.24 -2.66 -4.96
C GLY A 126 2.07 -2.69 -6.23
N ARG A 127 3.40 -2.67 -6.07
CA ARG A 127 4.38 -2.75 -7.16
C ARG A 127 5.60 -3.59 -6.78
N PHE A 128 6.20 -4.24 -7.76
CA PHE A 128 7.53 -4.85 -7.60
C PHE A 128 8.61 -3.77 -7.41
N GLU A 129 9.64 -4.13 -6.65
CA GLU A 129 10.84 -3.33 -6.45
C GLU A 129 11.87 -3.70 -7.52
N GLY A 130 12.36 -2.71 -8.26
CA GLY A 130 13.33 -2.94 -9.33
C GLY A 130 12.73 -3.60 -10.57
N GLY A 131 13.48 -4.53 -11.19
CA GLY A 131 13.06 -5.24 -12.39
C GLY A 131 12.07 -6.37 -12.11
N PHE A 132 11.26 -6.71 -13.10
CA PHE A 132 10.25 -7.77 -13.05
C PHE A 132 10.46 -8.82 -14.16
N ASP A 133 11.68 -8.90 -14.71
CA ASP A 133 12.06 -9.84 -15.78
C ASP A 133 11.67 -11.31 -15.54
N PRO A 134 11.67 -11.85 -14.30
CA PRO A 134 11.15 -13.19 -14.04
C PRO A 134 9.73 -13.42 -14.60
N LEU A 135 8.87 -12.40 -14.60
CA LEU A 135 7.52 -12.49 -15.15
C LEU A 135 7.49 -12.71 -16.67
N LEU A 136 8.58 -12.49 -17.39
CA LEU A 136 8.69 -12.77 -18.82
C LEU A 136 8.90 -14.27 -19.11
N THR A 137 9.19 -15.07 -18.07
CA THR A 137 9.37 -16.52 -18.20
C THR A 137 8.03 -17.18 -18.48
N ARG A 138 7.89 -17.76 -19.67
CA ARG A 138 6.65 -18.42 -20.11
C ARG A 138 6.42 -19.76 -19.43
N GLY A 139 5.14 -20.10 -19.27
CA GLY A 139 4.68 -21.34 -18.68
C GLY A 139 4.04 -21.18 -17.31
N GLU A 140 3.75 -22.33 -16.72
CA GLU A 140 3.15 -22.48 -15.41
C GLU A 140 4.17 -23.01 -14.41
N PHE A 141 4.18 -22.44 -13.20
CA PHE A 141 5.13 -22.81 -12.17
C PHE A 141 4.48 -22.86 -10.78
N PRO A 142 5.00 -23.67 -9.86
CA PRO A 142 4.73 -23.50 -8.44
C PRO A 142 5.14 -22.09 -8.00
N LEU A 143 4.25 -21.43 -7.27
CA LEU A 143 4.44 -20.07 -6.75
C LEU A 143 4.41 -20.10 -5.23
N ARG A 144 5.48 -19.61 -4.62
CA ARG A 144 5.54 -19.32 -3.18
C ARG A 144 5.38 -17.82 -2.96
N ILE A 145 4.51 -17.41 -2.04
CA ILE A 145 4.31 -16.01 -1.64
C ILE A 145 4.53 -15.87 -0.13
N GLU A 146 5.36 -14.91 0.29
CA GLU A 146 5.77 -14.71 1.69
C GLU A 146 5.83 -13.22 2.04
N ALA A 147 5.58 -12.88 3.29
CA ALA A 147 5.88 -11.54 3.82
C ALA A 147 7.39 -11.42 4.08
N VAL A 148 7.94 -10.20 4.00
CA VAL A 148 9.38 -9.92 4.19
C VAL A 148 9.60 -8.78 5.17
#